data_AF-A0A0B7J1U0-F1
#
_entry.id   AF-A0A0B7J1U0-F1
#
_cell.length_a   1.000
_cell.length_b   1.000
_cell.length_c   1.000
_cell.angle_alpha   90.00
_cell.angle_beta   90.00
_cell.angle_gamma   90.00
#
_symmetry.space_group_name_H-M   'P 1'
#
loop_
_entity.id
_entity.type
_entity.pdbx_description
1 polymer ?
#
loop_
_entity_poly.entity_id
_entity_poly.type
_entity_poly.pdbx_seq_one_letter_code
_entity_poly.pdbx_strand_id
1 'polypeptide(L)'
;MYKLLFVALVFLGGCAQLQHGAIQPVVLKDAKNSIYFTTCAGAVEDWPSCYDKASATCNGKYDVITREDNNRGTKRELTFQCKK
;
A
#
# COMPACT_ATOMS: atom_id res chain seq x y z
N MET A 1 20.41 -23.95 37.16
CA MET A 1 19.79 -22.61 37.14
C MET A 1 20.07 -21.80 35.85
N TYR A 2 20.51 -22.43 34.74
CA TYR A 2 20.79 -21.72 33.46
C TYR A 2 19.67 -21.82 32.40
N LYS A 3 18.63 -22.64 32.62
CA LYS A 3 17.59 -22.92 31.61
C LYS A 3 16.59 -21.77 31.40
N LEU A 4 16.53 -20.79 32.30
CA LEU A 4 15.59 -19.66 32.22
C LEU A 4 16.11 -18.48 31.40
N LEU A 5 17.41 -18.47 31.04
CA LEU A 5 18.04 -17.32 30.40
C LEU A 5 17.82 -17.24 28.87
N PHE A 6 17.45 -18.36 28.23
CA PHE A 6 17.29 -18.44 26.77
C PHE A 6 15.94 -17.93 26.26
N VAL A 7 14.92 -17.82 27.11
CA VAL A 7 13.56 -17.42 26.68
C VAL A 7 13.43 -15.90 26.52
N ALA A 8 14.26 -15.11 27.21
CA ALA A 8 14.18 -13.65 27.19
C ALA A 8 14.71 -13.00 25.88
N LEU A 9 15.53 -13.70 25.10
CA LEU A 9 16.20 -13.15 23.91
C LEU A 9 15.32 -13.10 22.65
N VAL A 10 14.17 -13.78 22.63
CA VAL A 10 13.31 -13.88 21.43
C VAL A 10 12.40 -12.66 21.25
N PHE A 11 12.23 -11.81 22.27
CA PHE A 11 11.30 -10.68 22.24
C PHE A 11 11.86 -9.36 21.68
N LEU A 12 13.14 -9.29 21.29
CA LEU A 12 13.79 -8.04 20.86
C LEU A 12 13.78 -7.81 19.32
N GLY A 13 13.28 -8.75 18.51
CA GLY A 13 13.37 -8.68 17.04
C GLY A 13 12.19 -8.02 16.29
N GLY A 14 11.14 -7.55 16.98
CA GLY A 14 9.87 -7.21 16.34
C GLY A 14 9.71 -5.78 15.80
N CYS A 15 10.66 -4.87 16.04
CA CYS A 15 10.44 -3.44 15.78
C CYS A 15 10.79 -2.95 14.37
N ALA A 16 11.55 -3.73 13.58
CA ALA A 16 12.00 -3.29 12.25
C ALA A 16 10.85 -3.07 11.25
N GLN A 17 9.76 -3.83 11.38
CA GLN A 17 8.60 -3.73 10.48
C GLN A 17 7.77 -2.46 10.66
N LEU A 18 7.92 -1.75 11.80
CA LEU A 18 7.26 -0.46 12.03
C LEU A 18 8.11 0.73 11.56
N GLN A 19 9.40 0.54 11.28
CA GLN A 19 10.30 1.62 10.83
C GLN A 19 10.11 1.95 9.34
N HIS A 20 9.55 1.02 8.58
CA HIS A 20 9.09 1.26 7.21
C HIS A 20 7.57 1.34 7.25
N GLY A 21 7.00 2.52 7.01
CA GLY A 21 5.55 2.69 7.01
C GLY A 21 4.89 1.63 6.12
N ALA A 22 3.83 1.00 6.62
CA ALA A 22 3.17 -0.07 5.89
C ALA A 22 2.59 0.49 4.57
N ILE A 23 3.01 -0.07 3.44
CA ILE A 23 2.47 0.24 2.10
C ILE A 23 0.96 0.00 2.13
N GLN A 24 0.17 0.99 1.70
CA GLN A 24 -1.28 0.87 1.72
C GLN A 24 -1.75 -0.09 0.62
N PRO A 25 -2.66 -1.03 0.92
CA PRO A 25 -3.05 -2.08 -0.01
C PRO A 25 -3.89 -1.55 -1.19
N VAL A 26 -3.93 -2.35 -2.26
CA VAL A 26 -4.86 -2.18 -3.39
C VAL A 26 -6.10 -3.02 -3.13
N VAL A 27 -7.28 -2.44 -3.35
CA VAL A 27 -8.58 -3.09 -3.15
C VAL A 27 -9.29 -3.28 -4.48
N LEU A 28 -9.73 -4.50 -4.78
CA LEU A 28 -10.58 -4.78 -5.93
C LEU A 28 -12.00 -4.24 -5.67
N LYS A 29 -12.50 -3.38 -6.55
CA LYS A 29 -13.85 -2.80 -6.48
C LYS A 29 -14.83 -3.53 -7.39
N ASP A 30 -14.39 -3.93 -8.58
CA ASP A 30 -15.21 -4.68 -9.53
C ASP A 30 -14.36 -5.70 -10.29
N ALA A 31 -14.62 -6.99 -10.07
CA ALA A 31 -13.96 -8.09 -10.75
C ALA A 31 -14.29 -8.18 -12.25
N LYS A 32 -15.54 -7.85 -12.65
CA LYS A 32 -15.99 -8.00 -14.05
C LYS A 32 -15.30 -7.00 -14.97
N ASN A 33 -15.12 -5.79 -14.46
CA ASN A 33 -14.48 -4.70 -15.19
C ASN A 33 -13.00 -4.52 -14.82
N SER A 34 -12.45 -5.33 -13.92
CA SER A 34 -11.06 -5.20 -13.43
C SER A 34 -10.76 -3.80 -12.88
N ILE A 35 -11.66 -3.29 -12.03
CA ILE A 35 -11.55 -1.97 -11.39
C ILE A 35 -11.02 -2.13 -9.98
N TYR A 36 -10.01 -1.33 -9.66
CA TYR A 36 -9.27 -1.33 -8.41
C TYR A 36 -9.21 0.07 -7.82
N PHE A 37 -8.97 0.12 -6.52
CA PHE A 37 -8.84 1.33 -5.72
C PHE A 37 -7.59 1.24 -4.85
N THR A 38 -6.85 2.33 -4.72
CA THR A 38 -5.79 2.46 -3.72
C THR A 38 -5.77 3.87 -3.15
N THR A 39 -5.21 3.99 -1.95
CA THR A 39 -4.93 5.27 -1.29
C THR A 39 -3.43 5.39 -1.10
N CYS A 40 -2.92 6.62 -1.19
CA CYS A 40 -1.52 6.98 -0.98
C CYS A 40 -1.44 8.23 -0.09
N ALA A 41 -2.29 8.20 0.94
CA ALA A 41 -2.42 9.28 1.88
C ALA A 41 -1.30 9.20 2.93
N GLY A 42 -0.97 10.35 3.50
CA GLY A 42 0.00 10.46 4.59
C GLY A 42 1.39 10.85 4.11
N ALA A 43 2.36 10.64 5.00
CA ALA A 43 3.74 11.10 4.85
C ALA A 43 4.65 10.07 4.15
N VAL A 44 4.22 8.81 4.05
CA VAL A 44 5.04 7.70 3.52
C VAL A 44 4.81 7.50 2.02
N GLU A 45 3.58 7.67 1.57
CA GLU A 45 3.19 7.46 0.18
C GLU A 45 2.77 8.78 -0.48
N ASP A 46 2.89 8.82 -1.81
CA ASP A 46 2.62 9.97 -2.65
C ASP A 46 1.97 9.54 -3.98
N TRP A 47 1.84 10.47 -4.93
CA TRP A 47 1.25 10.18 -6.24
C TRP A 47 2.02 9.13 -7.05
N PRO A 48 3.36 9.23 -7.19
CA PRO A 48 4.18 8.15 -7.75
C PRO A 48 3.86 6.77 -7.13
N SER A 49 3.78 6.69 -5.80
CA SER A 49 3.43 5.44 -5.10
C SER A 49 2.09 4.86 -5.58
N CYS A 50 1.09 5.72 -5.84
CA CYS A 50 -0.22 5.33 -6.36
C CYS A 50 -0.17 4.78 -7.79
N TYR A 51 0.63 5.41 -8.65
CA TYR A 51 0.81 4.95 -10.02
C TYR A 51 1.65 3.68 -10.10
N ASP A 52 2.66 3.53 -9.24
CA ASP A 52 3.44 2.30 -9.14
C ASP A 52 2.58 1.12 -8.68
N LYS A 53 1.69 1.34 -7.71
CA LYS A 53 0.70 0.33 -7.27
C LYS A 53 -0.27 -0.06 -8.40
N ALA A 54 -0.77 0.91 -9.15
CA ALA A 54 -1.64 0.64 -10.30
C ALA A 54 -0.90 -0.12 -11.42
N SER A 55 0.32 0.29 -11.72
CA SER A 55 1.20 -0.36 -12.69
C SER A 55 1.51 -1.80 -12.29
N ALA A 56 1.91 -2.04 -11.05
CA ALA A 56 2.20 -3.38 -10.52
C ALA A 56 0.97 -4.28 -10.55
N THR A 57 -0.21 -3.74 -10.24
CA THR A 57 -1.48 -4.50 -10.26
C THR A 57 -1.89 -4.91 -11.67
N CYS A 58 -1.65 -4.05 -12.66
CA CYS A 58 -2.12 -4.23 -14.04
C CYS A 58 -1.02 -4.55 -15.06
N ASN A 59 0.18 -4.97 -14.61
CA ASN A 59 1.34 -5.21 -15.48
C ASN A 59 1.65 -4.01 -16.40
N GLY A 60 1.55 -2.79 -15.88
CA GLY A 60 1.82 -1.53 -16.58
C GLY A 60 0.71 -1.01 -17.48
N LYS A 61 -0.41 -1.74 -17.65
CA LYS A 61 -1.50 -1.35 -18.56
C LYS A 61 -2.79 -1.06 -17.81
N TYR A 62 -3.04 0.21 -17.52
CA TYR A 62 -4.27 0.63 -16.86
C TYR A 62 -4.78 1.98 -17.38
N ASP A 63 -6.05 2.26 -17.14
CA ASP A 63 -6.65 3.59 -17.24
C ASP A 63 -6.97 4.13 -15.85
N VAL A 64 -6.77 5.42 -15.64
CA VAL A 64 -7.22 6.10 -14.43
C VAL A 64 -8.70 6.46 -14.60
N ILE A 65 -9.55 5.98 -13.69
CA ILE A 65 -10.97 6.31 -13.65
C ILE A 65 -11.19 7.56 -12.81
N THR A 66 -10.65 7.60 -11.60
CA THR A 66 -10.69 8.79 -10.74
C THR A 66 -9.37 9.03 -10.02
N ARG A 67 -9.07 10.32 -9.79
CA ARG A 67 -7.95 10.79 -8.99
C ARG A 67 -8.44 11.88 -8.05
N GLU A 68 -8.51 11.59 -6.75
CA GLU A 68 -8.98 12.54 -5.74
C GLU A 68 -7.83 12.97 -4.82
N ASP A 69 -7.70 14.28 -4.63
CA ASP A 69 -6.71 14.91 -3.73
C ASP A 69 -7.39 16.03 -2.94
N ASN A 70 -6.97 16.23 -1.69
CA ASN A 70 -7.34 17.43 -0.92
C ASN A 70 -6.21 18.49 -0.87
N ASN A 71 -5.16 18.31 -1.67
CA ASN A 71 -3.96 19.13 -1.79
C ASN A 71 -3.20 19.35 -0.46
N ARG A 72 -3.45 18.49 0.54
CA ARG A 72 -2.77 18.50 1.85
C ARG A 72 -1.99 17.21 2.10
N GLY A 73 -2.05 16.26 1.15
CA GLY A 73 -1.44 14.94 1.27
C GLY A 73 -2.12 14.01 2.26
N THR A 74 -3.17 14.47 2.96
CA THR A 74 -3.97 13.62 3.86
C THR A 74 -5.04 12.83 3.14
N LYS A 75 -5.32 13.17 1.86
CA LYS A 75 -6.13 12.38 0.96
C LYS A 75 -5.46 12.32 -0.41
N ARG A 76 -5.10 11.12 -0.86
CA ARG A 76 -4.71 10.82 -2.24
C ARG A 76 -5.30 9.47 -2.59
N GLU A 77 -6.30 9.47 -3.45
CA GLU A 77 -7.05 8.27 -3.81
C GLU A 77 -7.05 8.08 -5.32
N LEU A 78 -6.82 6.85 -5.75
CA LEU A 78 -6.75 6.48 -7.16
C LEU A 78 -7.69 5.30 -7.41
N THR A 79 -8.66 5.48 -8.31
CA THR A 79 -9.43 4.39 -8.89
C THR A 79 -8.95 4.17 -10.31
N PHE A 80 -8.64 2.93 -10.66
CA PHE A 80 -8.07 2.58 -11.95
C PHE A 80 -8.64 1.25 -12.47
N GLN A 81 -8.58 1.07 -13.79
CA GLN A 81 -9.04 -0.12 -14.48
C GLN A 81 -7.88 -0.77 -15.21
N CYS A 82 -7.64 -2.06 -15.00
CA CYS A 82 -6.66 -2.79 -15.80
C CYS A 82 -7.16 -2.96 -17.24
N LYS A 83 -6.30 -2.69 -18.21
CA LYS A 83 -6.56 -3.01 -19.62
C LYS A 83 -6.33 -4.50 -19.84
N LYS A 84 -7.16 -5.10 -20.69
CA LYS A 84 -6.98 -6.47 -21.17
C LYS A 84 -5.83 -6.54 -22.17
#